data_AF-A0A7V9RG03-F1
#
_entry.id   AF-A0A7V9RG03-F1
#
_cell.length_a   1.000
_cell.length_b   1.000
_cell.length_c   1.000
_cell.angle_alpha   90.00
_cell.angle_beta   90.00
_cell.angle_gamma   90.00
#
_symmetry.space_group_name_H-M   'P 1'
#
loop_
_entity.id
_entity.type
_entity.pdbx_description
1 polymer ?
#
loop_
_entity_poly.entity_id
_entity_poly.type
_entity_poly.pdbx_seq_one_letter_code
_entity_poly.pdbx_strand_id
1 'polypeptide(L)'
;MSRIAIVLCLAACVDPPLDSDAQRLRAPAVSDAVKRDRAGLIRDSAAEMGLHNAALLGGIATSETNLAHCWEEAQFACEGPASPSCGGGPIIAGSADGPCSDEQGGLGMFQFDAGTYAQTVALYGEEVLSVEGNTAQAVSFVVDKAKLDIAGIGDWMAAVEWMDTVPMVAGDPVMEEWSHLIACRYNGCCSGSALCESRADGYRDNAIAIFEEFGGEFWNTRDRCVLPEDGIIDQRTECYVAAGEPRFWRREAGGFGDDHEFTMTTAGGAPSSYARWLLKPGRATAYSIEVHVPAGAATATSATYRIVQRDLETEIEIDQTTADGFVSLGQFELVADGSEYVELGDNTGIADQALVFDAIRVVALDGGGPGGPPDAGCCGAGDDGGSSFSLAVFVLALLLPRRLR
;
A
#
# COMPACT_ATOMS: atom_id res chain seq x y z
N MET A 1 -2.81 5.44 36.77
CA MET A 1 -2.38 5.18 35.39
C MET A 1 -1.85 3.76 35.33
N SER A 2 -2.73 2.80 35.01
CA SER A 2 -2.41 1.38 35.00
C SER A 2 -1.70 1.07 33.69
N ARG A 3 -0.41 0.73 33.77
CA ARG A 3 0.34 0.20 32.62
C ARG A 3 -0.12 -1.26 32.43
N ILE A 4 -0.95 -1.50 31.43
CA ILE A 4 -1.25 -2.84 30.95
C ILE A 4 0.02 -3.33 30.25
N ALA A 5 0.75 -4.22 30.92
CA ALA A 5 1.82 -4.98 30.29
C ALA A 5 1.17 -6.11 29.49
N ILE A 6 1.20 -6.00 28.16
CA ILE A 6 0.89 -7.13 27.27
C ILE A 6 2.08 -8.10 27.42
N VAL A 7 1.82 -9.23 28.06
CA VAL A 7 2.77 -10.33 28.15
C VAL A 7 2.58 -11.18 26.90
N LEU A 8 3.47 -11.02 25.92
CA LEU A 8 3.67 -12.02 24.87
C LEU A 8 4.26 -13.26 25.54
N CYS A 9 3.51 -14.37 25.57
CA CYS A 9 4.03 -15.65 26.01
C CYS A 9 4.95 -16.21 24.92
N LEU A 10 6.26 -16.04 25.10
CA LEU A 10 7.29 -16.67 24.27
C LEU A 10 7.44 -18.15 24.66
N ALA A 11 6.79 -19.04 23.91
CA ALA A 11 7.15 -20.46 23.90
C ALA A 11 8.33 -20.66 22.93
N ALA A 12 9.53 -20.78 23.48
CA ALA A 12 10.69 -21.24 22.70
C ALA A 12 10.52 -22.73 22.40
N CYS A 13 10.00 -23.06 21.22
CA CYS A 13 10.01 -24.42 20.70
C CYS A 13 11.46 -24.85 20.43
N VAL A 14 11.94 -25.79 21.25
CA VAL A 14 13.04 -26.68 20.86
C VAL A 14 12.40 -27.70 19.92
N ASP A 15 12.68 -27.60 18.62
CA ASP A 15 12.27 -28.64 17.67
C ASP A 15 12.85 -29.98 18.14
N PRO A 16 12.02 -31.01 18.41
CA PRO A 16 12.55 -32.37 18.38
C PRO A 16 13.11 -32.60 16.97
N PRO A 17 14.19 -33.38 16.79
CA PRO A 17 14.69 -33.70 15.46
C PRO A 17 13.57 -34.42 14.70
N LEU A 18 12.89 -33.66 13.84
CA LEU A 18 11.89 -34.17 12.93
C LEU A 18 12.64 -35.08 11.95
N ASP A 19 12.09 -36.27 11.73
CA ASP A 19 12.46 -37.16 10.64
C ASP A 19 12.10 -36.43 9.33
N SER A 20 13.01 -35.57 8.86
CA SER A 20 12.72 -34.35 8.08
C SER A 20 12.32 -34.56 6.63
N ASP A 21 12.47 -35.77 6.11
CA ASP A 21 12.28 -36.02 4.68
C ASP A 21 10.91 -36.61 4.36
N ALA A 22 10.30 -37.37 5.28
CA ALA A 22 9.06 -38.09 5.00
C ALA A 22 7.78 -37.25 5.16
N GLN A 23 7.78 -36.24 6.05
CA GLN A 23 6.65 -35.34 6.26
C GLN A 23 6.65 -34.13 5.30
N ARG A 24 7.81 -33.63 4.88
CA ARG A 24 7.92 -32.59 3.83
C ARG A 24 7.42 -33.07 2.47
N LEU A 25 7.47 -34.38 2.19
CA LEU A 25 7.02 -34.96 0.91
C LEU A 25 5.49 -35.10 0.74
N ARG A 26 4.66 -34.67 1.71
CA ARG A 26 3.20 -34.88 1.66
C ARG A 26 2.33 -33.64 1.61
N ALA A 27 2.87 -32.45 1.89
CA ALA A 27 2.12 -31.22 1.65
C ALA A 27 2.30 -30.80 0.18
N PRO A 28 1.23 -30.44 -0.54
CA PRO A 28 1.38 -29.86 -1.87
C PRO A 28 2.17 -28.55 -1.70
N ALA A 29 3.39 -28.49 -2.24
CA ALA A 29 4.11 -27.22 -2.29
C ALA A 29 3.29 -26.21 -3.08
N VAL A 30 3.22 -24.96 -2.61
CA VAL A 30 2.63 -23.85 -3.35
C VAL A 30 3.27 -23.82 -4.74
N SER A 31 2.44 -23.92 -5.79
CA SER A 31 2.94 -23.95 -7.17
C SER A 31 3.64 -22.63 -7.52
N ASP A 32 4.62 -22.67 -8.43
CA ASP A 32 5.37 -21.47 -8.85
C ASP A 32 4.45 -20.34 -9.36
N ALA A 33 3.34 -20.69 -10.02
CA ALA A 33 2.35 -19.71 -10.47
C ALA A 33 1.70 -18.99 -9.27
N VAL A 34 1.23 -19.75 -8.27
CA VAL A 34 0.63 -19.17 -7.05
C VAL A 34 1.67 -18.36 -6.28
N LYS A 35 2.93 -18.82 -6.19
CA LYS A 35 4.01 -18.04 -5.56
C LYS A 35 4.22 -16.70 -6.25
N ARG A 36 4.25 -16.68 -7.58
CA ARG A 36 4.43 -15.45 -8.35
C ARG A 36 3.25 -14.50 -8.18
N ASP A 37 2.02 -15.00 -8.25
CA ASP A 37 0.81 -14.19 -8.07
C ASP A 37 0.81 -13.56 -6.67
N ARG A 38 1.12 -14.36 -5.65
CA ARG A 38 1.18 -13.92 -4.27
C ARG A 38 2.31 -12.93 -3.99
N ALA A 39 3.49 -13.15 -4.57
CA ALA A 39 4.58 -12.19 -4.52
C ALA A 39 4.18 -10.85 -5.17
N GLY A 40 3.35 -10.90 -6.21
CA GLY A 40 2.76 -9.72 -6.84
C GLY A 40 1.86 -8.95 -5.87
N LEU A 41 0.96 -9.66 -5.19
CA LEU A 41 0.09 -9.07 -4.16
C LEU A 41 0.89 -8.49 -2.99
N ILE A 42 1.91 -9.21 -2.49
CA ILE A 42 2.80 -8.70 -1.44
C ILE A 42 3.46 -7.39 -1.88
N ARG A 43 3.99 -7.38 -3.11
CA ARG A 43 4.66 -6.21 -3.68
C ARG A 43 3.72 -5.02 -3.80
N ASP A 44 2.55 -5.22 -4.38
CA ASP A 44 1.63 -4.14 -4.70
C ASP A 44 0.99 -3.58 -3.41
N SER A 45 0.55 -4.44 -2.48
CA SER A 45 0.03 -4.00 -1.18
C SER A 45 1.08 -3.30 -0.31
N ALA A 46 2.35 -3.72 -0.38
CA ALA A 46 3.44 -3.02 0.32
C ALA A 46 3.70 -1.63 -0.27
N ALA A 47 3.65 -1.51 -1.61
CA ALA A 47 3.85 -0.24 -2.30
C ALA A 47 2.75 0.78 -1.99
N GLU A 48 1.49 0.34 -1.83
CA GLU A 48 0.38 1.18 -1.36
C GLU A 48 0.64 1.78 0.05
N MET A 49 1.57 1.22 0.81
CA MET A 49 1.97 1.71 2.15
C MET A 49 3.36 2.38 2.13
N GLY A 50 3.89 2.62 0.93
CA GLY A 50 5.17 3.29 0.66
C GLY A 50 6.39 2.36 0.60
N LEU A 51 6.25 1.07 0.95
CA LEU A 51 7.38 0.14 0.96
C LEU A 51 7.62 -0.43 -0.44
N HIS A 52 8.68 0.02 -1.09
CA HIS A 52 9.04 -0.39 -2.45
C HIS A 52 10.00 -1.58 -2.50
N ASN A 53 10.70 -1.87 -1.39
CA ASN A 53 11.54 -3.07 -1.25
C ASN A 53 10.79 -4.26 -0.64
N ALA A 54 9.68 -4.65 -1.29
CA ALA A 54 8.75 -5.65 -0.77
C ALA A 54 9.27 -7.10 -0.76
N ALA A 55 10.42 -7.37 -1.38
CA ALA A 55 11.07 -8.69 -1.29
C ALA A 55 11.45 -9.04 0.16
N LEU A 56 11.68 -8.05 1.02
CA LEU A 56 11.85 -8.24 2.47
C LEU A 56 10.63 -8.96 3.07
N LEU A 57 9.41 -8.54 2.73
CA LEU A 57 8.18 -9.19 3.19
C LEU A 57 7.98 -10.55 2.53
N GLY A 58 8.33 -10.67 1.24
CA GLY A 58 8.36 -11.97 0.55
C GLY A 58 9.25 -12.99 1.28
N GLY A 59 10.39 -12.56 1.80
CA GLY A 59 11.29 -13.39 2.60
C GLY A 59 10.69 -13.82 3.94
N ILE A 60 9.97 -12.93 4.63
CA ILE A 60 9.24 -13.28 5.87
C ILE A 60 8.16 -14.31 5.56
N ALA A 61 7.27 -14.05 4.61
CA ALA A 61 6.21 -14.99 4.23
C ALA A 61 6.76 -16.35 3.74
N THR A 62 7.93 -16.35 3.10
CA THR A 62 8.63 -17.59 2.72
C THR A 62 9.16 -18.33 3.95
N SER A 63 9.70 -17.61 4.94
CA SER A 63 10.24 -18.19 6.18
C SER A 63 9.15 -18.81 7.04
N GLU A 64 7.99 -18.13 7.14
CA GLU A 64 6.90 -18.56 8.01
C GLU A 64 6.10 -19.73 7.41
N THR A 65 5.70 -19.63 6.15
CA THR A 65 4.78 -20.62 5.55
C THR A 65 5.18 -21.06 4.14
N ASN A 66 6.35 -20.67 3.64
CA ASN A 66 6.75 -20.87 2.24
C ASN A 66 5.67 -20.32 1.28
N LEU A 67 5.17 -19.11 1.59
CA LEU A 67 4.11 -18.42 0.83
C LEU A 67 2.76 -19.15 0.79
N ALA A 68 2.42 -19.99 1.78
CA ALA A 68 1.08 -20.56 1.90
C ALA A 68 0.13 -19.60 2.65
N HIS A 69 -1.09 -19.39 2.12
CA HIS A 69 -2.20 -18.64 2.75
C HIS A 69 -3.29 -19.60 3.10
N CYS A 70 -3.59 -20.48 2.16
CA CYS A 70 -4.78 -21.28 2.19
C CYS A 70 -4.39 -22.60 2.79
N TRP A 71 -5.21 -23.10 3.70
CA TRP A 71 -4.90 -24.35 4.38
C TRP A 71 -4.72 -25.52 3.40
N GLU A 72 -5.42 -25.50 2.25
CA GLU A 72 -5.24 -26.50 1.18
C GLU A 72 -3.81 -26.58 0.62
N GLU A 73 -3.03 -25.50 0.74
CA GLU A 73 -1.63 -25.40 0.32
C GLU A 73 -0.65 -25.95 1.38
N ALA A 74 -1.11 -26.16 2.61
CA ALA A 74 -0.29 -26.53 3.74
C ALA A 74 -1.09 -27.34 4.78
N GLN A 75 -1.64 -28.47 4.37
CA GLN A 75 -2.56 -29.29 5.19
C GLN A 75 -1.95 -29.91 6.47
N PHE A 76 -0.67 -29.68 6.74
CA PHE A 76 -0.04 -30.02 8.01
C PHE A 76 -0.36 -29.00 9.12
N ALA A 77 -0.84 -27.81 8.75
CA ALA A 77 -1.23 -26.73 9.64
C ALA A 77 -2.72 -26.82 10.04
N CYS A 78 -3.16 -25.94 10.93
CA CYS A 78 -4.55 -25.86 11.37
C CYS A 78 -5.41 -25.14 10.32
N GLU A 79 -6.69 -25.52 10.24
CA GLU A 79 -7.70 -24.75 9.51
C GLU A 79 -8.05 -23.49 10.33
N GLY A 80 -7.86 -22.32 9.74
CA GLY A 80 -8.27 -21.02 10.28
C GLY A 80 -9.64 -20.57 9.76
N PRO A 81 -10.02 -19.30 10.00
CA PRO A 81 -11.25 -18.72 9.48
C PRO A 81 -11.30 -18.72 7.94
N ALA A 82 -12.52 -18.60 7.38
CA ALA A 82 -12.71 -18.47 5.94
C ALA A 82 -12.00 -17.21 5.39
N SER A 83 -11.34 -17.35 4.24
CA SER A 83 -10.62 -16.26 3.58
C SER A 83 -11.18 -16.00 2.18
N PRO A 84 -11.38 -14.73 1.78
CA PRO A 84 -11.73 -14.39 0.41
C PRO A 84 -10.63 -14.80 -0.59
N SER A 85 -9.35 -14.69 -0.21
CA SER A 85 -8.21 -15.09 -1.04
C SER A 85 -8.11 -16.61 -1.23
N CYS A 86 -8.85 -17.39 -0.43
CA CYS A 86 -8.94 -18.85 -0.53
C CYS A 86 -10.27 -19.32 -1.12
N GLY A 87 -10.99 -18.45 -1.85
CA GLY A 87 -12.28 -18.78 -2.46
C GLY A 87 -13.37 -19.09 -1.42
N GLY A 88 -13.26 -18.53 -0.21
CA GLY A 88 -14.12 -18.83 0.94
C GLY A 88 -13.68 -20.05 1.74
N GLY A 89 -12.62 -20.75 1.33
CA GLY A 89 -11.97 -21.80 2.10
C GLY A 89 -11.16 -21.25 3.29
N PRO A 90 -10.69 -22.13 4.19
CA PRO A 90 -9.95 -21.73 5.37
C PRO A 90 -8.56 -21.18 5.03
N ILE A 91 -8.19 -20.08 5.70
CA ILE A 91 -6.81 -19.62 5.80
C ILE A 91 -5.99 -20.61 6.63
N ILE A 92 -4.69 -20.67 6.40
CA ILE A 92 -3.74 -21.40 7.22
C ILE A 92 -3.64 -20.77 8.60
N ALA A 93 -3.60 -21.61 9.63
CA ALA A 93 -3.28 -21.21 10.99
C ALA A 93 -2.12 -22.05 11.54
N GLY A 94 -1.15 -21.41 12.19
CA GLY A 94 -0.02 -22.07 12.81
C GLY A 94 -0.44 -23.05 13.91
N SER A 95 0.28 -24.16 14.06
CA SER A 95 0.01 -25.18 15.09
C SER A 95 1.04 -25.20 16.23
N ALA A 96 2.03 -24.29 16.18
CA ALA A 96 3.12 -24.23 17.14
C ALA A 96 2.73 -23.53 18.45
N ASP A 97 1.95 -22.45 18.37
CA ASP A 97 1.61 -21.60 19.51
C ASP A 97 0.39 -22.10 20.31
N GLY A 98 -0.36 -23.06 19.75
CA GLY A 98 -1.49 -23.68 20.44
C GLY A 98 -2.14 -24.81 19.64
N PRO A 99 -3.01 -25.61 20.27
CA PRO A 99 -3.67 -26.73 19.60
C PRO A 99 -4.77 -26.23 18.64
N CYS A 100 -4.88 -26.85 17.46
CA CYS A 100 -5.94 -26.52 16.49
C CYS A 100 -7.37 -26.65 17.07
N SER A 101 -7.58 -27.51 18.07
CA SER A 101 -8.88 -27.70 18.72
C SER A 101 -9.37 -26.46 19.47
N ASP A 102 -8.44 -25.59 19.86
CA ASP A 102 -8.72 -24.39 20.64
C ASP A 102 -8.70 -23.14 19.75
N GLU A 103 -8.59 -23.33 18.42
CA GLU A 103 -8.53 -22.25 17.43
C GLU A 103 -7.40 -21.26 17.75
N GLN A 104 -6.21 -21.77 18.10
CA GLN A 104 -5.03 -20.97 18.43
C GLN A 104 -3.97 -21.02 17.34
N GLY A 105 -3.17 -19.97 17.25
CA GLY A 105 -2.01 -19.87 16.36
C GLY A 105 -2.11 -18.77 15.31
N GLY A 106 -0.97 -18.51 14.66
CA GLY A 106 -0.80 -17.41 13.72
C GLY A 106 -1.60 -17.57 12.43
N LEU A 107 -2.35 -16.55 12.02
CA LEU A 107 -3.17 -16.55 10.80
C LEU A 107 -2.40 -16.08 9.56
N GLY A 108 -2.58 -16.79 8.44
CA GLY A 108 -2.07 -16.40 7.13
C GLY A 108 -0.57 -16.60 6.95
N MET A 109 -0.03 -16.18 5.82
CA MET A 109 1.40 -16.36 5.50
C MET A 109 2.37 -15.65 6.44
N PHE A 110 1.91 -14.61 7.15
CA PHE A 110 2.73 -13.88 8.12
C PHE A 110 2.49 -14.34 9.57
N GLN A 111 1.63 -15.35 9.78
CA GLN A 111 1.40 -15.99 11.08
C GLN A 111 1.06 -15.00 12.21
N PHE A 112 0.16 -14.04 11.97
CA PHE A 112 -0.25 -13.09 13.03
C PHE A 112 -1.04 -13.80 14.14
N ASP A 113 -0.56 -13.68 15.37
CA ASP A 113 -1.16 -14.34 16.53
C ASP A 113 -1.46 -13.35 17.66
N ALA A 114 -2.65 -13.49 18.26
CA ALA A 114 -3.08 -12.80 19.46
C ALA A 114 -3.77 -13.75 20.47
N GLY A 115 -3.53 -15.06 20.36
CA GLY A 115 -4.15 -16.12 21.14
C GLY A 115 -5.05 -16.98 20.24
N THR A 116 -6.35 -16.72 20.26
CA THR A 116 -7.31 -17.42 19.38
C THR A 116 -7.51 -16.69 18.06
N TYR A 117 -8.02 -17.38 17.04
CA TYR A 117 -8.33 -16.77 15.73
C TYR A 117 -9.25 -15.56 15.87
N ALA A 118 -10.28 -15.67 16.72
CA ALA A 118 -11.20 -14.57 17.01
C ALA A 118 -10.51 -13.38 17.69
N GLN A 119 -9.52 -13.63 18.55
CA GLN A 119 -8.72 -12.57 19.17
C GLN A 119 -7.81 -11.88 18.16
N THR A 120 -7.18 -12.64 17.26
CA THR A 120 -6.36 -12.12 16.15
C THR A 120 -7.21 -11.24 15.23
N VAL A 121 -8.37 -11.72 14.79
CA VAL A 121 -9.28 -10.94 13.93
C VAL A 121 -9.82 -9.72 14.67
N ALA A 122 -10.15 -9.82 15.96
CA ALA A 122 -10.59 -8.66 16.74
C ALA A 122 -9.49 -7.60 16.92
N LEU A 123 -8.21 -8.01 16.96
CA LEU A 123 -7.09 -7.10 17.12
C LEU A 123 -6.72 -6.39 15.81
N TYR A 124 -6.65 -7.14 14.70
CA TYR A 124 -6.13 -6.66 13.42
C TYR A 124 -7.21 -6.33 12.37
N GLY A 125 -8.46 -6.72 12.62
CA GLY A 125 -9.57 -6.58 11.67
C GLY A 125 -9.72 -7.80 10.75
N GLU A 126 -10.87 -7.90 10.07
CA GLU A 126 -11.18 -9.02 9.16
C GLU A 126 -10.25 -9.06 7.93
N GLU A 127 -9.70 -7.92 7.52
CA GLU A 127 -8.80 -7.82 6.37
C GLU A 127 -7.53 -8.66 6.54
N VAL A 128 -7.10 -8.97 7.77
CA VAL A 128 -5.95 -9.86 8.02
C VAL A 128 -6.13 -11.26 7.42
N LEU A 129 -7.36 -11.63 7.06
CA LEU A 129 -7.71 -12.90 6.42
C LEU A 129 -7.45 -12.91 4.90
N SER A 130 -7.31 -11.77 4.23
CA SER A 130 -6.91 -11.69 2.81
C SER A 130 -5.38 -11.68 2.67
N VAL A 131 -4.86 -11.98 1.48
CA VAL A 131 -3.40 -11.90 1.21
C VAL A 131 -2.93 -10.45 1.34
N GLU A 132 -3.70 -9.52 0.82
CA GLU A 132 -3.46 -8.09 0.79
C GLU A 132 -3.49 -7.50 2.21
N GLY A 133 -4.53 -7.79 3.00
CA GLY A 133 -4.62 -7.29 4.38
C GLY A 133 -3.63 -7.98 5.34
N ASN A 134 -3.32 -9.26 5.14
CA ASN A 134 -2.21 -9.92 5.85
C ASN A 134 -0.87 -9.24 5.50
N THR A 135 -0.65 -8.86 4.24
CA THR A 135 0.55 -8.09 3.83
C THR A 135 0.58 -6.71 4.45
N ALA A 136 -0.52 -5.95 4.39
CA ALA A 136 -0.60 -4.61 4.95
C ALA A 136 -0.29 -4.64 6.47
N GLN A 137 -0.78 -5.66 7.18
CA GLN A 137 -0.47 -5.85 8.59
C GLN A 137 1.02 -6.18 8.83
N ALA A 138 1.66 -6.90 7.90
CA ALA A 138 3.10 -7.16 7.94
C ALA A 138 3.92 -5.90 7.73
N VAL A 139 3.56 -5.05 6.77
CA VAL A 139 4.19 -3.72 6.60
C VAL A 139 4.09 -2.93 7.89
N SER A 140 2.88 -2.80 8.47
CA SER A 140 2.67 -2.07 9.72
C SER A 140 3.51 -2.63 10.87
N PHE A 141 3.58 -3.95 11.00
CA PHE A 141 4.40 -4.59 12.01
C PHE A 141 5.88 -4.22 11.85
N VAL A 142 6.47 -4.43 10.67
CA VAL A 142 7.92 -4.23 10.47
C VAL A 142 8.30 -2.75 10.54
N VAL A 143 7.45 -1.84 10.09
CA VAL A 143 7.64 -0.39 10.22
C VAL A 143 7.64 0.02 11.69
N ASP A 144 6.69 -0.46 12.48
CA ASP A 144 6.67 -0.19 13.92
C ASP A 144 7.88 -0.77 14.64
N LYS A 145 8.39 -1.92 14.20
CA LYS A 145 9.62 -2.50 14.78
C LYS A 145 10.85 -1.69 14.40
N ALA A 146 10.94 -1.23 13.16
CA ALA A 146 12.03 -0.36 12.71
C ALA A 146 12.07 0.95 13.52
N LYS A 147 10.91 1.60 13.73
CA LYS A 147 10.78 2.80 14.59
C LYS A 147 11.24 2.57 16.03
N LEU A 148 11.03 1.37 16.56
CA LEU A 148 11.39 1.04 17.94
C LEU A 148 12.89 0.74 18.11
N ASP A 149 13.50 0.11 17.12
CA ASP A 149 14.79 -0.57 17.31
C ASP A 149 15.92 0.04 16.48
N ILE A 150 15.61 0.69 15.35
CA ILE A 150 16.62 1.29 14.47
C ILE A 150 16.84 2.75 14.88
N ALA A 151 18.10 3.07 15.20
CA ALA A 151 18.45 4.38 15.71
C ALA A 151 18.18 5.49 14.69
N GLY A 152 17.47 6.53 15.11
CA GLY A 152 17.18 7.70 14.28
C GLY A 152 15.89 7.60 13.46
N ILE A 153 15.19 6.47 13.49
CA ILE A 153 13.90 6.30 12.81
C ILE A 153 12.77 6.72 13.76
N GLY A 154 12.15 7.87 13.47
CA GLY A 154 11.12 8.47 14.35
C GLY A 154 9.68 8.26 13.89
N ASP A 155 9.47 8.05 12.59
CA ASP A 155 8.14 8.00 11.98
C ASP A 155 8.04 6.90 10.91
N TRP A 156 6.85 6.76 10.34
CA TRP A 156 6.53 5.74 9.36
C TRP A 156 7.36 5.86 8.08
N MET A 157 7.51 7.07 7.52
CA MET A 157 8.26 7.24 6.27
C MET A 157 9.75 7.02 6.47
N ALA A 158 10.33 7.50 7.58
CA ALA A 158 11.72 7.24 7.88
C ALA A 158 12.01 5.73 7.97
N ALA A 159 11.07 4.95 8.50
CA ALA A 159 11.19 3.49 8.57
C ALA A 159 11.12 2.84 7.20
N VAL A 160 10.12 3.21 6.40
CA VAL A 160 9.94 2.74 5.03
C VAL A 160 11.15 3.10 4.15
N GLU A 161 11.64 4.34 4.24
CA GLU A 161 12.83 4.79 3.52
C GLU A 161 14.07 3.99 3.88
N TRP A 162 14.29 3.71 5.17
CA TRP A 162 15.37 2.82 5.61
C TRP A 162 15.23 1.42 5.03
N MET A 163 14.03 0.82 5.11
CA MET A 163 13.77 -0.51 4.54
C MET A 163 14.00 -0.55 3.04
N ASP A 164 13.64 0.51 2.32
CA ASP A 164 13.90 0.67 0.89
C ASP A 164 15.38 0.72 0.53
N THR A 165 16.27 1.01 1.49
CA THR A 165 17.72 0.99 1.29
C THR A 165 18.38 -0.36 1.56
N VAL A 166 17.65 -1.32 2.13
CA VAL A 166 18.20 -2.64 2.51
C VAL A 166 18.62 -3.40 1.24
N PRO A 167 19.91 -3.70 1.05
CA PRO A 167 20.38 -4.38 -0.15
C PRO A 167 20.10 -5.89 -0.05
N MET A 168 19.73 -6.51 -1.17
CA MET A 168 19.53 -7.96 -1.28
C MET A 168 20.87 -8.69 -1.42
N VAL A 169 21.76 -8.51 -0.44
CA VAL A 169 23.13 -9.03 -0.44
C VAL A 169 23.50 -9.56 0.94
N ALA A 170 23.86 -10.84 1.02
CA ALA A 170 24.29 -11.45 2.28
C ALA A 170 25.62 -10.86 2.77
N GLY A 171 25.72 -10.62 4.08
CA GLY A 171 26.86 -9.99 4.73
C GLY A 171 26.90 -8.46 4.62
N ASP A 172 25.94 -7.83 3.94
CA ASP A 172 25.80 -6.38 3.98
C ASP A 172 25.28 -5.94 5.37
N PRO A 173 25.91 -4.95 6.04
CA PRO A 173 25.52 -4.56 7.39
C PRO A 173 24.05 -4.16 7.55
N VAL A 174 23.44 -3.54 6.53
CA VAL A 174 22.04 -3.08 6.60
C VAL A 174 21.08 -4.28 6.42
N MET A 175 21.44 -5.23 5.56
CA MET A 175 20.70 -6.48 5.40
C MET A 175 20.75 -7.34 6.67
N GLU A 176 21.91 -7.43 7.32
CA GLU A 176 22.04 -8.15 8.59
C GLU A 176 21.27 -7.43 9.71
N GLU A 177 21.31 -6.10 9.77
CA GLU A 177 20.52 -5.33 10.75
C GLU A 177 19.02 -5.60 10.58
N TRP A 178 18.52 -5.62 9.34
CA TRP A 178 17.13 -5.98 9.05
C TRP A 178 16.80 -7.42 9.47
N SER A 179 17.64 -8.40 9.11
CA SER A 179 17.35 -9.81 9.41
C SER A 179 17.36 -10.10 10.92
N HIS A 180 18.26 -9.46 11.67
CA HIS A 180 18.30 -9.50 13.13
C HIS A 180 17.07 -8.83 13.76
N LEU A 181 16.63 -7.69 13.22
CA LEU A 181 15.39 -7.04 13.66
C LEU A 181 14.21 -8.00 13.54
N ILE A 182 14.05 -8.65 12.38
CA ILE A 182 12.96 -9.59 12.14
C ILE A 182 13.08 -10.81 13.07
N ALA A 183 14.23 -11.47 13.16
CA ALA A 183 14.40 -12.63 14.03
C ALA A 183 14.13 -12.31 15.51
N CYS A 184 14.56 -11.13 15.98
CA CYS A 184 14.28 -10.65 17.32
C CYS A 184 12.76 -10.45 17.54
N ARG A 185 12.05 -9.86 16.58
CA ARG A 185 10.66 -9.43 16.77
C ARG A 185 9.62 -10.48 16.43
N TYR A 186 9.89 -11.35 15.46
CA TYR A 186 9.03 -12.48 15.11
C TYR A 186 9.24 -13.68 16.05
N ASN A 187 10.49 -14.05 16.34
CA ASN A 187 10.77 -15.27 17.12
C ASN A 187 11.31 -15.02 18.53
N GLY A 188 11.42 -13.77 18.98
CA GLY A 188 12.03 -13.42 20.26
C GLY A 188 13.56 -13.59 20.30
N CYS A 189 14.20 -13.80 19.15
CA CYS A 189 15.62 -14.12 19.01
C CYS A 189 16.52 -12.88 19.00
N CYS A 190 16.54 -12.14 20.11
CA CYS A 190 17.26 -10.85 20.23
C CYS A 190 18.70 -10.99 20.75
N SER A 191 19.25 -12.20 20.83
CA SER A 191 20.60 -12.46 21.36
C SER A 191 21.56 -12.82 20.24
N GLY A 192 22.87 -12.61 20.41
CA GLY A 192 23.89 -13.13 19.48
C GLY A 192 24.20 -14.62 19.67
N SER A 193 23.20 -15.44 20.03
CA SER A 193 23.38 -16.88 20.16
C SER A 193 23.30 -17.55 18.79
N ALA A 194 24.02 -18.66 18.59
CA ALA A 194 24.05 -19.37 17.30
C ALA A 194 22.65 -19.74 16.76
N LEU A 195 21.68 -20.00 17.64
CA LEU A 195 20.28 -20.23 17.23
C LEU A 195 19.62 -18.97 16.68
N CYS A 196 19.86 -17.82 17.29
CA CYS A 196 19.30 -16.55 16.83
C CYS A 196 19.96 -16.09 15.53
N GLU A 197 21.28 -16.26 15.41
CA GLU A 197 22.03 -16.04 14.17
C GLU A 197 21.45 -16.89 13.04
N SER A 198 21.25 -18.20 13.27
CA SER A 198 20.66 -19.09 12.27
C SER A 198 19.23 -18.71 11.87
N ARG A 199 18.45 -18.08 12.75
CA ARG A 199 17.10 -17.59 12.42
C ARG A 199 17.16 -16.29 11.60
N ALA A 200 18.03 -15.37 11.98
CA ALA A 200 18.30 -14.16 11.19
C ALA A 200 18.80 -14.53 9.78
N ASP A 201 19.75 -15.46 9.69
CA ASP A 201 20.22 -16.04 8.43
C ASP A 201 19.05 -16.57 7.58
N GLY A 202 18.09 -17.26 8.19
CA GLY A 202 16.91 -17.78 7.51
C GLY A 202 16.05 -16.69 6.86
N TYR A 203 15.70 -15.63 7.60
CA TYR A 203 14.93 -14.51 7.03
C TYR A 203 15.71 -13.79 5.92
N ARG A 204 17.01 -13.59 6.12
CA ARG A 204 17.89 -12.98 5.13
C ARG A 204 17.90 -13.79 3.84
N ASP A 205 18.23 -15.07 3.96
CA ASP A 205 18.45 -15.94 2.80
C ASP A 205 17.14 -16.16 2.03
N ASN A 206 15.99 -16.21 2.71
CA ASN A 206 14.69 -16.29 2.06
C ASN A 206 14.30 -14.99 1.33
N ALA A 207 14.63 -13.82 1.88
CA ALA A 207 14.40 -12.53 1.20
C ALA A 207 15.28 -12.39 -0.05
N ILE A 208 16.55 -12.79 0.03
CA ILE A 208 17.46 -12.80 -1.13
C ILE A 208 16.98 -13.82 -2.17
N ALA A 209 16.63 -15.05 -1.75
CA ALA A 209 16.19 -16.09 -2.67
C ALA A 209 14.93 -15.69 -3.46
N ILE A 210 13.91 -15.14 -2.80
CA ILE A 210 12.68 -14.71 -3.49
C ILE A 210 12.92 -13.46 -4.37
N PHE A 211 13.87 -12.60 -3.99
CA PHE A 211 14.33 -11.50 -4.83
C PHE A 211 15.00 -12.01 -6.10
N GLU A 212 15.91 -12.97 -5.98
CA GLU A 212 16.60 -13.60 -7.11
C GLU A 212 15.65 -14.40 -8.01
N GLU A 213 14.66 -15.07 -7.43
CA GLU A 213 13.66 -15.86 -8.16
C GLU A 213 12.84 -15.01 -9.13
N PHE A 214 12.35 -13.85 -8.69
CA PHE A 214 11.49 -12.99 -9.51
C PHE A 214 12.21 -11.81 -10.17
N GLY A 215 13.40 -11.46 -9.69
CA GLY A 215 14.26 -10.40 -10.21
C GLY A 215 13.90 -9.00 -9.70
N GLY A 216 14.89 -8.10 -9.72
CA GLY A 216 14.72 -6.73 -9.20
C GLY A 216 13.68 -5.88 -9.94
N GLU A 217 13.49 -6.09 -11.24
CA GLU A 217 12.45 -5.39 -12.01
C GLU A 217 11.04 -5.77 -11.54
N PHE A 218 10.82 -7.03 -11.17
CA PHE A 218 9.54 -7.47 -10.64
C PHE A 218 9.21 -6.75 -9.34
N TRP A 219 10.18 -6.61 -8.44
CA TRP A 219 10.00 -6.03 -7.11
C TRP A 219 10.01 -4.49 -7.11
N ASN A 220 10.66 -3.84 -8.07
CA ASN A 220 10.71 -2.37 -8.14
C ASN A 220 9.33 -1.77 -8.47
N THR A 221 8.76 -1.03 -7.52
CA THR A 221 7.52 -0.26 -7.69
C THR A 221 7.72 1.26 -7.64
N ARG A 222 8.91 1.74 -7.26
CA ARG A 222 9.19 3.16 -7.01
C ARG A 222 8.94 4.05 -8.24
N ASP A 223 9.22 3.51 -9.42
CA ASP A 223 9.09 4.22 -10.69
C ASP A 223 7.71 4.07 -11.35
N ARG A 224 6.77 3.35 -10.72
CA ARG A 224 5.41 3.17 -11.27
C ARG A 224 4.52 4.38 -11.07
N CYS A 225 4.76 5.14 -10.01
CA CYS A 225 4.08 6.42 -9.86
C CYS A 225 4.49 7.34 -11.00
N VAL A 226 3.50 7.68 -11.84
CA VAL A 226 3.55 8.68 -12.90
C VAL A 226 2.20 9.41 -12.83
N LEU A 227 2.20 10.74 -12.90
CA LEU A 227 0.94 11.49 -12.92
C LEU A 227 0.09 11.06 -14.13
N PRO A 228 -1.15 10.58 -13.95
CA PRO A 228 -2.01 10.18 -15.06
C PRO A 228 -2.33 11.34 -16.01
N GLU A 229 -2.70 11.04 -17.25
CA GLU A 229 -2.94 12.06 -18.28
C GLU A 229 -4.09 13.01 -17.94
N ASP A 230 -5.10 12.53 -17.21
CA ASP A 230 -6.22 13.33 -16.70
C ASP A 230 -5.85 14.13 -15.44
N GLY A 231 -4.64 13.93 -14.91
CA GLY A 231 -4.12 14.59 -13.72
C GLY A 231 -4.76 14.10 -12.43
N ILE A 232 -5.50 12.98 -12.43
CA ILE A 232 -6.20 12.49 -11.24
C ILE A 232 -5.39 11.36 -10.59
N ILE A 233 -5.11 11.50 -9.30
CA ILE A 233 -4.51 10.45 -8.48
C ILE A 233 -5.57 10.00 -7.48
N ASP A 234 -6.09 8.80 -7.68
CA ASP A 234 -7.13 8.19 -6.85
C ASP A 234 -6.52 7.40 -5.68
N GLN A 235 -7.32 7.05 -4.67
CA GLN A 235 -6.84 6.16 -3.59
C GLN A 235 -6.32 4.83 -4.16
N ARG A 236 -5.26 4.32 -3.54
CA ARG A 236 -4.61 3.03 -3.88
C ARG A 236 -4.11 2.91 -5.33
N THR A 237 -4.01 4.02 -6.05
CA THR A 237 -3.24 4.09 -7.30
C THR A 237 -1.74 4.14 -7.00
N GLU A 238 -0.90 3.99 -8.02
CA GLU A 238 0.55 3.88 -7.88
C GLU A 238 1.21 5.13 -7.27
N CYS A 239 0.53 6.27 -7.29
CA CYS A 239 0.98 7.53 -6.68
C CYS A 239 0.32 7.82 -5.32
N TYR A 240 -0.37 6.86 -4.72
CA TYR A 240 -1.00 6.99 -3.42
C TYR A 240 -0.32 6.12 -2.36
N VAL A 241 -0.10 6.68 -1.18
CA VAL A 241 0.43 5.98 -0.02
C VAL A 241 -0.55 6.12 1.15
N ALA A 242 -1.03 5.01 1.70
CA ALA A 242 -1.75 4.95 2.98
C ALA A 242 -0.83 4.42 4.08
N ALA A 243 -0.38 5.31 4.95
CA ALA A 243 0.46 4.98 6.08
C ALA A 243 -0.36 4.80 7.37
N GLY A 244 0.18 4.02 8.31
CA GLY A 244 -0.47 3.72 9.59
C GLY A 244 -1.02 2.29 9.64
N GLU A 245 -1.64 1.96 10.76
CA GLU A 245 -2.13 0.60 11.00
C GLU A 245 -3.38 0.30 10.14
N PRO A 246 -3.40 -0.79 9.34
CA PRO A 246 -4.46 -1.07 8.38
C PRO A 246 -5.86 -1.12 8.99
N ARG A 247 -5.99 -1.57 10.24
CA ARG A 247 -7.29 -1.67 10.94
C ARG A 247 -8.03 -0.34 11.11
N PHE A 248 -7.33 0.79 10.99
CA PHE A 248 -7.94 2.12 11.11
C PHE A 248 -8.41 2.68 9.77
N TRP A 249 -7.98 2.08 8.66
CA TRP A 249 -8.45 2.40 7.32
C TRP A 249 -9.74 1.64 7.05
N ARG A 250 -10.78 2.38 6.65
CA ARG A 250 -12.07 1.83 6.24
C ARG A 250 -12.34 2.25 4.81
N ARG A 251 -13.02 1.40 4.06
CA ARG A 251 -13.44 1.68 2.69
C ARG A 251 -14.96 1.65 2.61
N GLU A 252 -15.52 2.64 1.93
CA GLU A 252 -16.96 2.74 1.67
C GLU A 252 -17.22 3.07 0.21
N ALA A 253 -18.43 2.76 -0.25
CA ALA A 253 -18.85 3.08 -1.62
C ALA A 253 -19.21 4.56 -1.76
N GLY A 254 -19.06 5.08 -2.98
CA GLY A 254 -19.21 6.50 -3.32
C GLY A 254 -17.89 7.25 -3.22
N GLY A 255 -17.81 8.47 -3.75
CA GLY A 255 -16.54 9.18 -3.95
C GLY A 255 -16.17 9.27 -5.43
N PHE A 256 -14.94 9.64 -5.72
CA PHE A 256 -14.40 9.48 -7.07
C PHE A 256 -14.14 7.98 -7.33
N GLY A 257 -14.35 7.48 -8.55
CA GLY A 257 -14.13 6.05 -8.84
C GLY A 257 -15.12 5.07 -8.18
N ASP A 258 -16.20 5.55 -7.55
CA ASP A 258 -17.22 4.79 -6.81
C ASP A 258 -16.78 4.20 -5.45
N ASP A 259 -15.60 4.57 -4.92
CA ASP A 259 -15.20 4.30 -3.54
C ASP A 259 -14.40 5.46 -2.90
N HIS A 260 -14.21 5.40 -1.59
CA HIS A 260 -13.32 6.28 -0.84
C HIS A 260 -12.84 5.57 0.42
N GLU A 261 -11.78 6.08 1.03
CA GLU A 261 -11.29 5.61 2.31
C GLU A 261 -11.52 6.64 3.41
N PHE A 262 -11.61 6.19 4.66
CA PHE A 262 -11.62 7.09 5.80
C PHE A 262 -10.94 6.50 7.02
N THR A 263 -10.45 7.39 7.88
CA THR A 263 -10.00 7.07 9.23
C THR A 263 -10.81 7.87 10.26
N MET A 264 -10.65 7.54 11.54
CA MET A 264 -11.18 8.38 12.61
C MET A 264 -10.09 9.34 13.05
N THR A 265 -10.40 10.63 13.12
CA THR A 265 -9.47 11.65 13.56
C THR A 265 -9.02 11.44 15.00
N THR A 266 -7.84 11.95 15.32
CA THR A 266 -7.24 11.94 16.64
C THR A 266 -6.95 13.37 17.10
N ALA A 267 -6.96 13.58 18.42
CA ALA A 267 -6.47 14.81 19.03
C ALA A 267 -4.94 14.81 19.24
N GLY A 268 -4.22 13.87 18.62
CA GLY A 268 -2.77 13.74 18.74
C GLY A 268 -2.02 14.87 18.05
N GLY A 269 -0.76 15.10 18.44
CA GLY A 269 0.11 16.07 17.76
C GLY A 269 0.82 15.52 16.52
N ALA A 270 0.69 14.22 16.24
CA ALA A 270 1.23 13.53 15.08
C ALA A 270 0.19 12.54 14.56
N PRO A 271 0.12 12.28 13.24
CA PRO A 271 -0.84 11.36 12.66
C PRO A 271 -0.61 9.94 13.15
N SER A 272 -1.69 9.21 13.44
CA SER A 272 -1.65 7.75 13.59
C SER A 272 -1.73 7.08 12.22
N SER A 273 -2.58 7.61 11.35
CA SER A 273 -2.70 7.29 9.94
C SER A 273 -2.69 8.56 9.09
N TYR A 274 -2.14 8.47 7.88
CA TYR A 274 -2.14 9.55 6.91
C TYR A 274 -2.08 9.01 5.48
N ALA A 275 -2.61 9.77 4.53
CA ALA A 275 -2.44 9.53 3.11
C ALA A 275 -1.41 10.49 2.51
N ARG A 276 -0.67 10.03 1.50
CA ARG A 276 0.10 10.90 0.61
C ARG A 276 -0.27 10.65 -0.84
N TRP A 277 -0.54 11.72 -1.57
CA TRP A 277 -0.59 11.72 -3.02
C TRP A 277 0.74 12.29 -3.55
N LEU A 278 1.55 11.43 -4.17
CA LEU A 278 2.86 11.77 -4.72
C LEU A 278 2.69 12.52 -6.03
N LEU A 279 3.20 13.76 -6.10
CA LEU A 279 3.05 14.62 -7.25
C LEU A 279 4.26 14.43 -8.18
N LYS A 280 4.07 13.72 -9.30
CA LYS A 280 5.11 13.54 -10.33
C LYS A 280 4.70 14.16 -11.68
N PRO A 281 4.62 15.49 -11.78
CA PRO A 281 4.08 16.20 -12.94
C PRO A 281 4.89 16.12 -14.25
N GLY A 282 6.09 15.52 -14.22
CA GLY A 282 6.98 15.37 -15.38
C GLY A 282 7.64 16.65 -15.90
N ARG A 283 7.20 17.83 -15.46
CA ARG A 283 7.78 19.14 -15.79
C ARG A 283 7.58 20.16 -14.69
N ALA A 284 8.52 21.09 -14.58
CA ALA A 284 8.46 22.18 -13.61
C ALA A 284 7.59 23.33 -14.15
N THR A 285 6.43 23.57 -13.52
CA THR A 285 5.49 24.67 -13.85
C THR A 285 4.49 24.85 -12.72
N ALA A 286 3.58 25.81 -12.87
CA ALA A 286 2.49 26.03 -11.93
C ALA A 286 1.34 25.04 -12.17
N TYR A 287 0.83 24.43 -11.09
CA TYR A 287 -0.29 23.50 -11.07
C TYR A 287 -1.41 23.99 -10.15
N SER A 288 -2.66 23.83 -10.59
CA SER A 288 -3.82 23.85 -9.70
C SER A 288 -3.96 22.49 -9.04
N ILE A 289 -4.13 22.47 -7.73
CA ILE A 289 -4.35 21.24 -6.96
C ILE A 289 -5.72 21.32 -6.30
N GLU A 290 -6.51 20.27 -6.47
CA GLU A 290 -7.83 20.08 -5.88
C GLU A 290 -7.92 18.71 -5.22
N VAL A 291 -8.76 18.58 -4.19
CA VAL A 291 -9.08 17.31 -3.53
C VAL A 291 -10.56 17.00 -3.68
N HIS A 292 -10.89 15.75 -3.95
CA HIS A 292 -12.26 15.27 -3.98
C HIS A 292 -12.76 14.98 -2.56
N VAL A 293 -13.95 15.47 -2.21
CA VAL A 293 -14.64 15.12 -0.97
C VAL A 293 -16.06 14.66 -1.33
N PRO A 294 -16.42 13.38 -1.10
CA PRO A 294 -17.78 12.91 -1.32
C PRO A 294 -18.75 13.60 -0.36
N ALA A 295 -19.85 14.14 -0.90
CA ALA A 295 -20.87 14.81 -0.11
C ALA A 295 -21.41 13.92 1.02
N GLY A 296 -21.27 14.39 2.27
CA GLY A 296 -21.83 13.72 3.44
C GLY A 296 -21.08 12.48 3.93
N ALA A 297 -19.93 12.14 3.35
CA ALA A 297 -19.10 11.03 3.79
C ALA A 297 -18.25 11.37 5.03
N ALA A 298 -17.82 12.63 5.15
CA ALA A 298 -16.96 13.09 6.25
C ALA A 298 -17.74 13.74 7.39
N THR A 299 -17.19 13.64 8.60
CA THR A 299 -17.62 14.45 9.76
C THR A 299 -16.51 15.35 10.31
N ALA A 300 -15.31 15.30 9.71
CA ALA A 300 -14.16 16.13 10.06
C ALA A 300 -14.34 17.58 9.56
N THR A 301 -14.23 18.53 10.47
CA THR A 301 -14.43 19.97 10.19
C THR A 301 -13.13 20.76 10.06
N SER A 302 -11.99 20.13 10.31
CA SER A 302 -10.67 20.75 10.38
C SER A 302 -9.63 19.82 9.74
N ALA A 303 -9.87 19.41 8.49
CA ALA A 303 -8.96 18.56 7.75
C ALA A 303 -7.80 19.40 7.21
N THR A 304 -6.60 19.22 7.75
CA THR A 304 -5.41 19.99 7.35
C THR A 304 -4.62 19.23 6.29
N TYR A 305 -4.65 19.74 5.06
CA TYR A 305 -3.82 19.26 3.95
C TYR A 305 -2.46 19.95 4.00
N ARG A 306 -1.40 19.16 3.96
CA ARG A 306 -0.02 19.63 3.92
C ARG A 306 0.53 19.43 2.52
N ILE A 307 0.83 20.53 1.83
CA ILE A 307 1.39 20.52 0.49
C ILE A 307 2.89 20.79 0.61
N VAL A 308 3.70 19.83 0.16
CA VAL A 308 5.16 19.90 0.22
C VAL A 308 5.73 20.08 -1.18
N GLN A 309 6.57 21.11 -1.32
CA GLN A 309 7.28 21.48 -2.55
C GLN A 309 8.72 21.86 -2.21
N ARG A 310 9.69 21.03 -2.57
CA ARG A 310 11.10 21.24 -2.23
C ARG A 310 11.25 21.44 -0.71
N ASP A 311 11.68 22.62 -0.26
CA ASP A 311 11.89 22.99 1.14
C ASP A 311 10.74 23.86 1.69
N LEU A 312 9.64 23.98 0.93
CA LEU A 312 8.46 24.73 1.32
C LEU A 312 7.32 23.78 1.70
N GLU A 313 6.67 24.11 2.81
CA GLU A 313 5.48 23.46 3.29
C GLU A 313 4.35 24.50 3.41
N THR A 314 3.18 24.17 2.90
CA THR A 314 1.97 24.98 3.02
C THR A 314 0.84 24.12 3.58
N GLU A 315 0.16 24.62 4.61
CA GLU A 315 -1.01 23.96 5.19
C GLU A 315 -2.30 24.66 4.76
N ILE A 316 -3.30 23.87 4.36
CA ILE A 316 -4.62 24.33 3.95
C ILE A 316 -5.67 23.53 4.72
N GLU A 317 -6.51 24.21 5.48
CA GLU A 317 -7.59 23.59 6.23
C GLU A 317 -8.90 23.60 5.43
N ILE A 318 -9.56 22.44 5.35
CA ILE A 318 -10.86 22.25 4.70
C ILE A 318 -11.85 21.66 5.70
N ASP A 319 -13.07 22.21 5.72
CA ASP A 319 -14.21 21.59 6.39
C ASP A 319 -14.85 20.57 5.43
N GLN A 320 -14.51 19.29 5.60
CA GLN A 320 -15.02 18.22 4.74
C GLN A 320 -16.54 17.99 4.90
N THR A 321 -17.18 18.52 5.96
CA THR A 321 -18.64 18.38 6.15
C THR A 321 -19.46 19.26 5.22
N THR A 322 -18.82 20.30 4.66
CA THR A 322 -19.46 21.26 3.74
C THR A 322 -18.89 21.19 2.31
N ALA A 323 -17.84 20.40 2.10
CA ALA A 323 -17.24 20.13 0.80
C ALA A 323 -18.06 19.12 -0.01
N ASP A 324 -18.05 19.28 -1.33
CA ASP A 324 -18.69 18.37 -2.28
C ASP A 324 -17.93 18.41 -3.61
N GLY A 325 -17.44 17.25 -4.06
CA GLY A 325 -16.64 17.12 -5.27
C GLY A 325 -15.23 17.67 -5.11
N PHE A 326 -14.63 18.12 -6.23
CA PHE A 326 -13.29 18.70 -6.23
C PHE A 326 -13.27 20.11 -5.64
N VAL A 327 -12.54 20.30 -4.55
CA VAL A 327 -12.32 21.57 -3.85
C VAL A 327 -10.86 22.00 -3.98
N SER A 328 -10.62 23.28 -4.27
CA SER A 328 -9.27 23.80 -4.47
C SER A 328 -8.45 23.87 -3.19
N LEU A 329 -7.25 23.29 -3.24
CA LEU A 329 -6.19 23.51 -2.25
C LEU A 329 -5.29 24.70 -2.61
N GLY A 330 -5.29 25.12 -3.88
CA GLY A 330 -4.59 26.30 -4.36
C GLY A 330 -3.82 26.07 -5.65
N GLN A 331 -2.89 26.99 -5.91
CA GLN A 331 -1.97 26.95 -7.05
C GLN A 331 -0.53 26.94 -6.55
N PHE A 332 0.28 26.10 -7.16
CA PHE A 332 1.59 25.76 -6.62
C PHE A 332 2.62 25.55 -7.73
N GLU A 333 3.85 25.99 -7.50
CA GLU A 333 4.98 25.77 -8.41
C GLU A 333 5.63 24.43 -8.09
N LEU A 334 5.41 23.43 -8.95
CA LEU A 334 6.05 22.13 -8.82
C LEU A 334 7.35 22.11 -9.64
N VAL A 335 8.36 21.40 -9.16
CA VAL A 335 9.70 21.36 -9.76
C VAL A 335 10.01 20.03 -10.46
N ALA A 336 9.13 19.04 -10.28
CA ALA A 336 9.15 17.71 -10.88
C ALA A 336 10.42 16.90 -10.55
N ASP A 337 10.94 17.03 -9.33
CA ASP A 337 12.06 16.21 -8.84
C ASP A 337 11.60 14.95 -8.08
N GLY A 338 10.29 14.82 -7.85
CA GLY A 338 9.67 13.66 -7.23
C GLY A 338 9.64 13.75 -5.69
N SER A 339 10.05 14.88 -5.13
CA SER A 339 9.94 15.15 -3.69
C SER A 339 8.59 15.76 -3.29
N GLU A 340 7.76 16.14 -4.27
CA GLU A 340 6.51 16.85 -4.02
C GLU A 340 5.35 15.92 -3.70
N TYR A 341 4.53 16.29 -2.73
CA TYR A 341 3.33 15.53 -2.35
C TYR A 341 2.27 16.40 -1.67
N VAL A 342 1.03 15.91 -1.67
CA VAL A 342 -0.03 16.35 -0.76
C VAL A 342 -0.18 15.29 0.32
N GLU A 343 -0.23 15.68 1.58
CA GLU A 343 -0.48 14.79 2.72
C GLU A 343 -1.73 15.22 3.47
N LEU A 344 -2.51 14.26 3.92
CA LEU A 344 -3.61 14.45 4.87
C LEU A 344 -3.40 13.49 6.04
N GLY A 345 -3.36 14.01 7.26
CA GLY A 345 -3.19 13.22 8.49
C GLY A 345 -4.43 13.23 9.37
N ASP A 346 -4.65 12.14 10.11
CA ASP A 346 -5.79 12.02 11.03
C ASP A 346 -5.68 12.89 12.31
N ASN A 347 -4.55 13.57 12.53
CA ASN A 347 -4.27 14.39 13.70
C ASN A 347 -4.86 15.81 13.62
N THR A 348 -6.16 15.93 13.42
CA THR A 348 -6.86 17.22 13.24
C THR A 348 -7.02 18.03 14.53
N GLY A 349 -6.59 17.50 15.68
CA GLY A 349 -6.82 18.12 16.98
C GLY A 349 -8.21 17.88 17.56
N ILE A 350 -9.12 17.26 16.79
CA ILE A 350 -10.45 16.83 17.21
C ILE A 350 -10.52 15.32 17.02
N ALA A 351 -10.89 14.57 18.06
CA ALA A 351 -10.99 13.12 17.96
C ALA A 351 -12.36 12.67 17.43
N ASP A 352 -12.40 11.44 16.90
CA ASP A 352 -13.62 10.70 16.59
C ASP A 352 -14.51 11.34 15.49
N GLN A 353 -13.92 12.08 14.57
CA GLN A 353 -14.57 12.49 13.31
C GLN A 353 -14.11 11.60 12.16
N ALA A 354 -14.99 11.30 11.21
CA ALA A 354 -14.62 10.59 9.98
C ALA A 354 -13.89 11.57 9.06
N LEU A 355 -12.62 11.27 8.76
CA LEU A 355 -11.77 12.01 7.84
C LEU A 355 -11.62 11.22 6.55
N VAL A 356 -12.10 11.78 5.45
CA VAL A 356 -12.15 11.09 4.16
C VAL A 356 -10.88 11.34 3.34
N PHE A 357 -10.41 10.28 2.69
CA PHE A 357 -9.34 10.23 1.71
C PHE A 357 -9.93 9.68 0.42
N ASP A 358 -9.76 10.42 -0.68
CA ASP A 358 -10.33 10.09 -1.98
C ASP A 358 -9.29 10.47 -3.06
N ALA A 359 -9.71 11.04 -4.18
CA ALA A 359 -8.83 11.52 -5.24
C ALA A 359 -8.27 12.95 -5.03
N ILE A 360 -7.13 13.23 -5.66
CA ILE A 360 -6.69 14.59 -5.96
C ILE A 360 -6.64 14.82 -7.47
N ARG A 361 -6.80 16.08 -7.89
CA ARG A 361 -6.67 16.52 -9.28
C ARG A 361 -5.57 17.57 -9.40
N VAL A 362 -4.66 17.36 -10.35
CA VAL A 362 -3.44 18.14 -10.56
C VAL A 362 -3.41 18.63 -12.00
N VAL A 363 -3.68 19.92 -12.21
CA VAL A 363 -3.86 20.51 -13.54
C VAL A 363 -2.81 21.59 -13.80
N ALA A 364 -2.03 21.45 -14.87
CA ALA A 364 -1.06 22.47 -15.25
C ALA A 364 -1.74 23.77 -15.71
N LEU A 365 -1.24 24.92 -15.25
CA LEU A 365 -1.85 26.24 -15.50
C LEU A 365 -1.39 26.91 -16.79
N ASP A 366 -0.28 26.45 -17.37
CA ASP A 366 0.28 27.01 -18.61
C ASP A 366 -0.37 26.48 -19.89
N GLY A 367 -1.48 25.74 -19.77
CA GLY A 367 -2.21 25.14 -20.90
C GLY A 367 -1.51 23.95 -21.54
N GLY A 368 -0.31 23.58 -21.07
CA GLY A 368 0.42 22.39 -21.52
C GLY A 368 -0.10 21.11 -20.84
N GLY A 369 -1.37 20.78 -20.99
CA GLY A 369 -1.88 19.49 -20.50
C GLY A 369 -0.93 18.34 -20.92
N PRO A 370 -0.78 17.26 -20.12
CA PRO A 370 0.23 16.20 -20.34
C PRO A 370 0.23 15.55 -21.73
N GLY A 371 -0.83 15.74 -22.53
CA GLY A 371 -0.94 15.23 -23.90
C GLY A 371 -1.58 16.21 -24.89
N GLY A 372 -1.53 17.52 -24.66
CA GLY A 372 -2.03 18.50 -25.63
C GLY A 372 -1.25 18.36 -26.95
N PRO A 373 -1.89 18.04 -28.09
CA PRO A 373 -1.19 18.00 -29.37
C PRO A 373 -0.51 19.35 -29.60
N PRO A 374 0.71 19.40 -30.16
CA PRO A 374 1.44 20.64 -30.35
C PRO A 374 0.53 21.62 -31.10
N ASP A 375 0.19 22.72 -30.45
CA ASP A 375 -0.64 23.78 -31.02
C ASP A 375 -0.07 24.13 -32.39
N ALA A 376 -0.80 23.73 -33.44
CA ALA A 376 -0.49 24.08 -34.80
C ALA A 376 -0.62 25.60 -34.90
N GLY A 377 0.52 26.28 -34.81
CA GLY A 377 0.63 27.73 -34.80
C GLY A 377 -0.24 28.40 -35.86
N CYS A 378 -1.38 28.92 -35.43
CA CYS A 378 -2.19 29.85 -36.20
C CYS A 378 -1.61 31.25 -36.05
N CYS A 379 -0.51 31.48 -36.76
CA CYS A 379 0.00 32.82 -37.07
C CYS A 379 0.27 32.90 -38.58
N GLY A 380 -0.82 32.97 -39.35
CA GLY A 380 -0.80 33.38 -40.75
C GLY A 380 -1.74 34.57 -40.92
N ALA A 381 -1.14 35.75 -40.99
CA ALA A 381 -1.78 37.05 -41.12
C ALA A 381 -2.73 37.13 -42.33
N GLY A 382 -3.76 37.96 -42.21
CA GLY A 382 -4.68 38.27 -43.28
C GLY A 382 -4.04 39.03 -44.43
N ASP A 383 -4.63 38.90 -45.61
CA ASP A 383 -4.63 39.96 -46.61
C ASP A 383 -5.88 39.86 -47.51
N ASP A 384 -6.31 41.04 -47.94
CA ASP A 384 -7.59 41.39 -48.56
C ASP A 384 -7.91 40.73 -49.93
N GLY A 385 -9.19 40.78 -50.32
CA GLY A 385 -9.55 40.98 -51.73
C GLY A 385 -10.64 40.07 -52.29
N GLY A 386 -11.83 40.64 -52.50
CA GLY A 386 -12.95 39.94 -53.12
C GLY A 386 -12.72 39.50 -54.56
N SER A 387 -13.44 38.46 -54.96
CA SER A 387 -13.89 38.24 -56.33
C SER A 387 -14.98 37.17 -56.36
N SER A 388 -16.10 37.53 -56.96
CA SER A 388 -17.20 36.66 -57.34
C SER A 388 -16.76 35.64 -58.40
N PHE A 389 -17.24 34.39 -58.35
CA PHE A 389 -18.06 33.74 -59.39
C PHE A 389 -18.21 32.21 -59.19
N SER A 390 -19.43 31.76 -59.52
CA SER A 390 -19.81 30.45 -60.09
C SER A 390 -19.75 29.15 -59.29
N LEU A 391 -20.95 28.74 -58.86
CA LEU A 391 -21.68 27.53 -59.28
C LEU A 391 -20.86 26.32 -59.79
N ALA A 392 -20.93 25.21 -59.04
CA ALA A 392 -21.04 23.88 -59.63
C ALA A 392 -21.90 22.98 -58.73
N VAL A 393 -23.04 22.60 -59.30
CA VAL A 393 -24.02 21.64 -58.82
C VAL A 393 -23.41 20.23 -58.84
N PHE A 394 -23.54 19.48 -57.75
CA PHE A 394 -23.66 18.02 -57.84
C PHE A 394 -24.71 17.51 -56.86
N VAL A 395 -25.84 17.11 -57.45
CA VAL A 395 -26.91 16.31 -56.86
C VAL A 395 -26.45 14.86 -56.88
N LEU A 396 -26.48 14.18 -55.74
CA LEU A 396 -26.63 12.72 -55.72
C LEU A 396 -27.55 12.29 -54.58
N ALA A 397 -28.79 11.99 -54.95
CA ALA A 397 -29.78 11.34 -54.12
C ALA A 397 -29.75 9.83 -54.43
N LEU A 398 -29.57 8.98 -53.41
CA LEU A 398 -29.89 7.55 -53.51
C LEU A 398 -30.60 7.05 -52.23
N LEU A 399 -31.92 7.07 -52.38
CA LEU A 399 -32.97 6.17 -51.89
C LEU A 399 -32.59 5.00 -50.95
N LEU A 400 -33.29 4.98 -49.80
CA LEU A 400 -33.61 3.82 -48.96
C LEU A 400 -34.37 2.71 -49.72
N PRO A 401 -34.44 1.49 -49.16
CA PRO A 401 -35.70 1.11 -48.52
C PRO A 401 -35.57 0.37 -47.17
N ARG A 402 -36.42 0.80 -46.23
CA ARG A 402 -36.88 0.04 -45.07
C ARG A 402 -37.63 -1.22 -45.54
N ARG A 403 -37.41 -2.36 -44.85
CA ARG A 403 -38.41 -3.44 -44.76
C ARG A 403 -38.71 -3.73 -43.30
N LEU A 404 -39.99 -3.59 -42.97
CA LEU A 404 -40.65 -4.18 -41.80
C LEU A 404 -41.07 -5.62 -42.17
N ARG A 405 -40.80 -6.55 -41.26
CA ARG A 405 -41.75 -7.57 -40.80
C ARG A 405 -41.50 -7.83 -39.34
#